data_AF-A0A9Q7QYH1-F1
#
_entry.id   AF-A0A9Q7QYH1-F1
#
_cell.length_a   1.000
_cell.length_b   1.000
_cell.length_c   1.000
_cell.angle_alpha   90.00
_cell.angle_beta   90.00
_cell.angle_gamma   90.00
#
_symmetry.space_group_name_H-M   'P 1'
#
loop_
_entity.id
_entity.type
_entity.pdbx_description
1 polymer ?
#
loop_
_entity_poly.entity_id
_entity_poly.type
_entity_poly.pdbx_seq_one_letter_code
_entity_poly.pdbx_strand_id
1 'polypeptide(L)'
;MRHVLITLTSFALLGGASAAQARELAANDRYICSWGAGTAARAQELKLSGVSLYAARQKIQTYKFSKGWMRMMALGITEQTYDSPSRIKPEALRKSFNEDCLRYKLARR
;
A
#
# COMPACT_ATOMS: atom_id res chain seq x y z
N MET A 1 -36.77 3.76 62.71
CA MET A 1 -36.42 2.42 62.20
C MET A 1 -36.51 2.50 60.67
N ARG A 2 -35.61 3.20 59.98
CA ARG A 2 -34.26 2.80 59.51
C ARG A 2 -34.21 1.45 58.81
N HIS A 3 -34.46 1.44 57.50
CA HIS A 3 -33.82 0.50 56.57
C HIS A 3 -33.51 1.24 55.25
N VAL A 4 -32.32 1.85 55.26
CA VAL A 4 -31.60 2.32 54.08
C VAL A 4 -31.09 1.07 53.39
N LEU A 5 -31.58 0.76 52.19
CA LEU A 5 -31.03 -0.28 51.33
C LEU A 5 -30.23 0.40 50.22
N ILE A 6 -28.96 0.71 50.49
CA ILE A 6 -28.01 1.15 49.48
C ILE A 6 -27.54 -0.11 48.75
N THR A 7 -28.08 -0.34 47.56
CA THR A 7 -27.55 -1.36 46.65
C THR A 7 -26.35 -0.77 45.91
N LEU A 8 -25.15 -1.10 46.38
CA LEU A 8 -23.89 -0.85 45.67
C LEU A 8 -23.80 -1.80 44.48
N THR A 9 -24.20 -1.33 43.30
CA THR A 9 -23.93 -2.00 42.03
C THR A 9 -22.59 -1.52 41.48
N SER A 10 -21.52 -2.23 41.83
CA SER A 10 -20.21 -2.11 41.19
C SER A 10 -20.29 -2.69 39.78
N PHE A 11 -20.67 -1.89 38.79
CA PHE A 11 -20.56 -2.30 37.38
C PHE A 11 -19.09 -2.20 36.99
N ALA A 12 -18.40 -3.34 37.05
CA ALA A 12 -17.04 -3.49 36.54
C ALA A 12 -17.03 -3.06 35.06
N LEU A 13 -16.26 -2.02 34.75
CA LEU A 13 -15.85 -1.73 33.38
C LEU A 13 -15.01 -2.92 32.91
N LEU A 14 -15.66 -3.89 32.26
CA LEU A 14 -15.00 -4.83 31.39
C LEU A 14 -14.37 -3.99 30.27
N GLY A 15 -13.12 -3.58 30.50
CA GLY A 15 -12.23 -3.12 29.47
C GLY A 15 -12.11 -4.26 28.47
N GLY A 16 -12.96 -4.22 27.45
CA GLY A 16 -12.71 -4.94 26.22
C GLY A 16 -11.40 -4.38 25.69
N ALA A 17 -10.28 -5.00 26.06
CA ALA A 17 -9.12 -5.01 25.22
C ALA A 17 -9.63 -5.65 23.93
N SER A 18 -10.06 -4.81 22.99
CA SER A 18 -10.10 -5.20 21.61
C SER A 18 -8.68 -5.64 21.35
N ALA A 19 -8.46 -6.96 21.38
CA ALA A 19 -7.37 -7.54 20.66
C ALA A 19 -7.53 -6.92 19.27
N ALA A 20 -6.68 -5.94 18.97
CA ALA A 20 -6.39 -5.55 17.63
C ALA A 20 -5.85 -6.85 17.03
N GLN A 21 -6.76 -7.73 16.58
CA GLN A 21 -6.42 -8.79 15.68
C GLN A 21 -5.65 -8.04 14.61
N ALA A 22 -4.35 -8.34 14.50
CA ALA A 22 -3.57 -7.92 13.38
C ALA A 22 -4.27 -8.54 12.17
N ARG A 23 -5.27 -7.83 11.64
CA ARG A 23 -6.18 -8.32 10.62
C ARG A 23 -5.32 -8.44 9.39
N GLU A 24 -4.84 -9.66 9.16
CA GLU A 24 -3.87 -9.94 8.12
C GLU A 24 -4.41 -9.41 6.79
N LEU A 25 -3.58 -8.64 6.08
CA LEU A 25 -4.01 -8.02 4.84
C LEU A 25 -4.42 -9.11 3.84
N ALA A 26 -5.50 -8.93 3.07
CA ALA A 26 -5.90 -9.94 2.10
C ALA A 26 -4.75 -10.22 1.12
N ALA A 27 -4.56 -11.48 0.70
CA ALA A 27 -3.46 -11.86 -0.20
C ALA A 27 -3.44 -11.02 -1.49
N ASN A 28 -4.62 -10.65 -2.00
CA ASN A 28 -4.76 -9.77 -3.16
C ASN A 28 -4.23 -8.34 -2.91
N ASP A 29 -4.47 -7.76 -1.74
CA ASP A 29 -3.96 -6.41 -1.42
C ASP A 29 -2.43 -6.42 -1.28
N ARG A 30 -1.87 -7.46 -0.65
CA ARG A 30 -0.41 -7.68 -0.61
C ARG A 30 0.18 -7.82 -2.00
N TYR A 31 -0.48 -8.60 -2.87
CA TYR A 31 -0.09 -8.74 -4.26
C TYR A 31 -0.07 -7.40 -4.99
N ILE A 32 -1.15 -6.61 -4.91
CA ILE A 32 -1.23 -5.29 -5.54
C ILE A 32 -0.09 -4.36 -5.08
N CYS A 33 0.18 -4.30 -3.78
CA CYS A 33 1.26 -3.46 -3.24
C CYS A 33 2.64 -3.91 -3.75
N SER A 34 2.93 -5.20 -3.69
CA SER A 34 4.21 -5.73 -4.16
C SER A 34 4.41 -5.57 -5.68
N TRP A 35 3.35 -5.76 -6.46
CA TRP A 35 3.35 -5.58 -7.91
C TRP A 35 3.53 -4.11 -8.30
N GLY A 36 2.84 -3.19 -7.62
CA GLY A 36 2.99 -1.76 -7.83
C GLY A 36 4.40 -1.28 -7.49
N ALA A 37 4.97 -1.79 -6.39
CA ALA A 37 6.34 -1.50 -5.99
C ALA A 37 7.38 -1.96 -7.02
N GLY A 38 7.22 -3.16 -7.58
CA GLY A 38 8.07 -3.65 -8.65
C GLY A 38 7.96 -2.79 -9.91
N THR A 39 6.76 -2.32 -10.23
CA THR A 39 6.52 -1.44 -11.38
C THR A 39 7.17 -0.06 -11.20
N ALA A 40 7.03 0.54 -10.02
CA ALA A 40 7.68 1.81 -9.68
C ALA A 40 9.22 1.69 -9.73
N ALA A 41 9.77 0.62 -9.16
CA ALA A 41 11.20 0.36 -9.20
C ALA A 41 11.72 0.22 -10.63
N ARG A 42 11.01 -0.52 -11.49
CA ARG A 42 11.38 -0.66 -12.89
C ARG A 42 11.30 0.67 -13.65
N ALA A 43 10.28 1.49 -13.39
CA ALA A 43 10.19 2.83 -13.96
C ALA A 43 11.37 3.72 -13.51
N GLN A 44 11.77 3.64 -12.24
CA GLN A 44 12.91 4.38 -11.69
C GLN A 44 14.23 3.92 -12.31
N GLU A 45 14.42 2.62 -12.49
CA GLU A 45 15.59 2.07 -13.19
C GLU A 45 15.70 2.61 -14.62
N LEU A 46 14.60 2.60 -15.37
CA LEU A 46 14.54 3.15 -16.72
C LEU A 46 14.88 4.65 -16.72
N LYS A 47 14.29 5.41 -15.80
CA LYS A 47 14.56 6.84 -15.63
C LYS A 47 16.03 7.12 -15.35
N LEU A 48 16.64 6.40 -14.40
CA LEU A 48 18.05 6.57 -14.04
C LEU A 48 18.99 6.14 -15.17
N SER A 49 18.56 5.20 -16.03
CA SER A 49 19.28 4.82 -17.25
C SER A 49 19.11 5.81 -18.42
N GLY A 50 18.39 6.92 -18.23
CA GLY A 50 18.19 7.95 -19.26
C GLY A 50 17.12 7.62 -20.31
N VAL A 51 16.35 6.55 -20.12
CA VAL A 51 15.21 6.22 -21.00
C VAL A 51 14.13 7.27 -20.81
N SER A 52 13.64 7.85 -21.92
CA SER A 52 12.58 8.86 -21.86
C SER A 52 11.24 8.27 -21.40
N LEU A 53 10.38 9.12 -20.81
CA LEU A 53 9.03 8.72 -20.42
C LEU A 53 8.23 8.17 -21.61
N TYR A 54 8.40 8.76 -22.80
CA TYR A 54 7.77 8.27 -24.03
C TYR A 54 8.17 6.83 -24.35
N ALA A 55 9.48 6.54 -24.35
CA ALA A 55 9.97 5.19 -24.62
C ALA A 55 9.52 4.18 -23.55
N ALA A 56 9.48 4.60 -22.27
CA ALA A 56 8.95 3.78 -21.18
C ALA A 56 7.46 3.45 -21.36
N ARG A 57 6.63 4.45 -21.73
CA ARG A 57 5.20 4.26 -22.05
C ARG A 57 5.03 3.27 -23.20
N GLN A 58 5.80 3.43 -24.27
CA GLN A 58 5.71 2.54 -25.44
C GLN A 58 6.06 1.09 -25.07
N LYS A 59 7.06 0.89 -24.21
CA LYS A 59 7.43 -0.44 -23.71
C LYS A 59 6.31 -1.09 -22.88
N ILE A 60 5.56 -0.32 -22.10
CA ILE A 60 4.40 -0.83 -21.36
C ILE A 60 3.30 -1.30 -22.31
N GLN A 61 3.11 -0.64 -23.45
CA GLN A 61 2.10 -1.04 -24.43
C GLN A 61 2.38 -2.45 -25.01
N THR A 62 3.64 -2.84 -25.16
CA THR A 62 4.00 -4.15 -25.72
C THR A 62 3.94 -5.29 -24.70
N TYR A 63 3.84 -4.99 -23.40
CA TYR A 63 3.74 -6.01 -22.38
C TYR A 63 2.40 -6.74 -22.38
N LYS A 64 2.46 -8.04 -22.08
CA LYS A 64 1.32 -8.89 -21.79
C LYS A 64 1.04 -8.84 -20.29
N PHE A 65 -0.15 -8.37 -19.93
CA PHE A 65 -0.60 -8.30 -18.54
C PHE A 65 -1.59 -9.42 -18.25
N SER A 66 -1.53 -9.97 -17.03
CA SER A 66 -2.45 -11.02 -16.60
C SER A 66 -3.85 -10.51 -16.26
N LYS A 67 -3.99 -9.22 -15.95
CA LYS A 67 -5.26 -8.55 -15.66
C LYS A 67 -5.39 -7.27 -16.49
N GLY A 68 -6.60 -6.97 -16.97
CA GLY A 68 -6.85 -5.82 -17.84
C GLY A 68 -6.50 -4.46 -17.22
N TRP A 69 -6.66 -4.31 -15.91
CA TRP A 69 -6.35 -3.07 -15.19
C TRP A 69 -4.86 -2.76 -15.04
N MET A 70 -3.98 -3.77 -15.15
CA MET A 70 -2.55 -3.62 -14.86
C MET A 70 -1.86 -2.68 -15.84
N ARG A 71 -2.28 -2.66 -17.11
CA ARG A 71 -1.68 -1.78 -18.12
C ARG A 71 -1.82 -0.31 -17.72
N MET A 72 -3.04 0.12 -17.39
CA MET A 72 -3.33 1.49 -16.99
C MET A 72 -2.62 1.86 -15.69
N MET A 73 -2.59 0.94 -14.71
CA MET A 73 -1.85 1.15 -13.47
C MET A 73 -0.34 1.28 -13.71
N ALA A 74 0.22 0.46 -14.59
CA ALA A 74 1.64 0.53 -14.92
C ALA A 74 2.00 1.86 -15.60
N LEU A 75 1.13 2.36 -16.50
CA LEU A 75 1.29 3.69 -17.09
C LEU A 75 1.28 4.77 -16.00
N GLY A 76 0.27 4.80 -15.13
CA GLY A 76 0.16 5.82 -14.08
C GLY A 76 1.31 5.80 -13.07
N ILE A 77 1.74 4.62 -12.61
CA ILE A 77 2.90 4.47 -11.72
C ILE A 77 4.18 4.97 -12.41
N THR A 78 4.34 4.67 -13.71
CA THR A 78 5.50 5.11 -14.49
C THR A 78 5.53 6.63 -14.62
N GLU A 79 4.40 7.25 -14.94
CA GLU A 79 4.28 8.70 -15.01
C GLU A 79 4.67 9.37 -13.70
N GLN A 80 4.07 8.94 -12.58
CA GLN A 80 4.38 9.48 -11.25
C GLN A 80 5.86 9.30 -10.87
N THR A 81 6.46 8.17 -11.24
CA THR A 81 7.89 7.91 -10.98
C THR A 81 8.79 8.84 -11.80
N TYR A 82 8.40 9.11 -13.06
CA TYR A 82 9.12 10.03 -13.93
C TYR A 82 8.97 11.50 -13.52
N ASP A 83 7.78 11.90 -13.08
CA ASP A 83 7.48 13.27 -12.65
C ASP A 83 8.15 13.64 -11.31
N SER A 84 8.38 12.64 -10.44
CA SER A 84 9.09 12.86 -9.18
C SER A 84 10.54 13.34 -9.40
N PRO A 85 11.07 14.37 -8.72
CA PRO A 85 12.49 14.73 -8.84
C PRO A 85 13.45 13.69 -8.23
N SER A 86 12.91 12.69 -7.52
CA SER A 86 13.68 11.68 -6.79
C SER A 86 14.59 10.84 -7.70
N ARG A 87 15.83 10.66 -7.27
CA ARG A 87 16.82 9.76 -7.89
C ARG A 87 17.26 8.63 -6.95
N ILE A 88 16.39 8.25 -6.02
CA ILE A 88 16.67 7.12 -5.12
C ILE A 88 16.85 5.83 -5.93
N LYS A 89 17.62 4.89 -5.34
CA LYS A 89 17.87 3.59 -5.95
C LYS A 89 16.56 2.81 -6.14
N PRO A 90 16.39 2.06 -7.25
CA PRO A 90 15.19 1.27 -7.51
C PRO A 90 14.80 0.33 -6.36
N GLU A 91 15.77 -0.28 -5.68
CA GLU A 91 15.52 -1.20 -4.56
C GLU A 91 14.94 -0.48 -3.35
N ALA A 92 15.43 0.73 -3.07
CA ALA A 92 14.93 1.57 -2.00
C ALA A 92 13.49 2.03 -2.30
N LEU A 93 13.22 2.45 -3.54
CA LEU A 93 11.87 2.80 -3.98
C LEU A 93 10.92 1.61 -3.89
N ARG A 94 11.36 0.42 -4.30
CA ARG A 94 10.56 -0.82 -4.20
C ARG A 94 10.14 -1.08 -2.76
N LYS A 95 11.08 -0.95 -1.82
CA LYS A 95 10.82 -1.18 -0.40
C LYS A 95 9.83 -0.14 0.13
N SER A 96 10.12 1.15 -0.01
CA SER A 96 9.30 2.22 0.56
C SER A 96 7.89 2.23 -0.05
N PHE A 97 7.76 2.07 -1.37
CA PHE A 97 6.46 2.01 -2.04
C PHE A 97 5.61 0.86 -1.49
N ASN A 98 6.20 -0.34 -1.35
CA ASN A 98 5.49 -1.50 -0.84
C ASN A 98 5.02 -1.25 0.60
N GLU A 99 5.91 -0.76 1.46
CA GLU A 99 5.60 -0.45 2.87
C GLU A 99 4.49 0.59 2.97
N ASP A 100 4.57 1.69 2.21
CA ASP A 100 3.56 2.74 2.22
C ASP A 100 2.20 2.26 1.70
N CYS A 101 2.19 1.45 0.64
CA CYS A 101 0.96 0.84 0.13
C CYS A 101 0.32 -0.08 1.18
N LEU A 102 1.11 -0.92 1.84
CA LEU A 102 0.62 -1.83 2.89
C LEU A 102 0.06 -1.04 4.08
N ARG A 103 0.78 -0.01 4.56
CA ARG A 103 0.31 0.87 5.64
C ARG A 103 -1.00 1.55 5.28
N TYR A 104 -1.09 2.09 4.07
CA TYR A 104 -2.31 2.73 3.58
C TYR A 104 -3.50 1.78 3.53
N LYS A 105 -3.30 0.55 3.04
CA LYS A 105 -4.34 -0.48 2.98
C LYS A 105 -4.79 -0.94 4.36
N LEU A 106 -3.88 -1.07 5.31
CA LEU A 106 -4.19 -1.41 6.70
C LEU A 106 -4.97 -0.29 7.40
N ALA A 107 -4.62 0.98 7.16
CA ALA A 107 -5.29 2.12 7.79
C ALA A 107 -6.72 2.36 7.28
N ARG A 108 -7.06 1.88 6.07
CA ARG A 108 -8.38 2.05 5.45
C ARG A 108 -9.36 0.91 5.72
N ARG A 109 -8.98 -0.08 6.50
CA ARG A 109 -9.79 -1.26 6.82
C ARG A 109 -10.19 -1.23 8.30
#